data_AF-A0A967E5F5-F1
#
_entry.id   AF-A0A967E5F5-F1
#
_cell.length_a   1.000
_cell.length_b   1.000
_cell.length_c   1.000
_cell.angle_alpha   90.00
_cell.angle_beta   90.00
_cell.angle_gamma   90.00
#
_symmetry.space_group_name_H-M   'P 1'
#
loop_
_entity.id
_entity.type
_entity.pdbx_description
1 polymer ?
#
loop_
_entity_poly.entity_id
_entity_poly.type
_entity_poly.pdbx_seq_one_letter_code
_entity_poly.pdbx_strand_id
1 'polypeptide(L)'
;MKKYLYYLMLLLIPLVSCEKDNLDSKILEGTQAGDATTKVDLAASKEFFTVIGQSNPVVDLPAVQNAVDNYDRITLSGVFDFGSDEITGGVDITRPNVILKGPATILNGAKTQSVPELGKLRVPISIRAPGVEVRDIEFNCNHDGILVYVQENGKPVVIYSNTVSVGEFGGGVAIAATPGGIKVLNNTISAFYPYLAIETTGNTEIVQNEMQECFECVFIFGFDHKLDILDNIMSTNSFAFEGMFIGSWQVTTETGPDWGDNPPVRIIDNTIEIEGIDAAGIIVGTSAHGINNTLVKGNVITGTGGYSGLLKEPYGRNNRFINNDLSGLTTYGPQLWLHGGRNNHFQNNKLGSVLPIPGGGFAPVQQDAATLVSTVNWHLNDGLNTPDPLNEGNHFSNNDYGQTGVSGWSEDTGSIGAVLLLDFIQRFDSDGFPFEEPFAMENFVSEKKFPAGTDLCDQVLDIGGTNHIAGWKACESHTKMAYEMASKSYKNFGQRHKDRNRKRMEILEKFRE
;
A
#
# COMPACT_ATOMS: atom_id res chain seq x y z
N MET A 1 62.57 -2.72 13.06
CA MET A 1 63.40 -1.49 13.08
C MET A 1 62.47 -0.32 13.32
N LYS A 2 62.70 0.41 14.43
CA LYS A 2 62.16 1.75 14.81
C LYS A 2 60.62 1.95 14.73
N LYS A 3 59.89 1.85 15.85
CA LYS A 3 59.73 2.82 16.97
C LYS A 3 58.80 4.01 16.57
N TYR A 4 57.80 4.50 17.32
CA TYR A 4 57.41 4.46 18.75
C TYR A 4 56.03 5.18 18.91
N LEU A 5 55.11 4.70 19.79
CA LEU A 5 54.66 5.31 21.09
C LEU A 5 53.69 6.53 20.96
N TYR A 6 52.53 6.62 21.61
CA TYR A 6 52.29 6.56 23.07
C TYR A 6 50.79 6.32 23.46
N TYR A 7 50.59 5.36 24.40
CA TYR A 7 49.66 5.20 25.54
C TYR A 7 48.15 5.57 25.45
N LEU A 8 47.17 4.73 25.81
CA LEU A 8 46.92 3.77 26.92
C LEU A 8 46.26 4.39 28.18
N MET A 9 44.96 4.07 28.32
CA MET A 9 44.17 3.69 29.52
C MET A 9 43.60 4.70 30.55
N LEU A 10 42.27 4.56 30.68
CA LEU A 10 41.47 4.19 31.88
C LEU A 10 40.55 5.25 32.55
N LEU A 11 39.29 4.79 32.71
CA LEU A 11 38.25 5.11 33.71
C LEU A 11 37.34 6.33 33.49
N LEU A 12 36.08 6.09 33.07
CA LEU A 12 34.88 6.25 33.92
C LEU A 12 33.57 5.82 33.18
N ILE A 13 32.67 5.21 33.96
CA ILE A 13 31.33 4.64 33.69
C ILE A 13 30.28 5.77 33.45
N PRO A 14 29.10 5.50 32.85
CA PRO A 14 28.48 6.35 31.83
C PRO A 14 27.57 7.43 32.39
N LEU A 15 27.49 8.56 31.68
CA LEU A 15 26.34 9.43 31.72
C LEU A 15 25.43 9.08 30.55
N VAL A 16 24.29 8.46 30.91
CA VAL A 16 23.11 8.34 30.05
C VAL A 16 22.68 9.76 29.69
N SER A 17 23.06 10.19 28.48
CA SER A 17 22.40 11.30 27.82
C SER A 17 21.19 10.72 27.11
N CYS A 18 19.99 10.92 27.69
CA CYS A 18 18.76 10.89 26.91
C CYS A 18 18.84 12.03 25.90
N GLU A 19 19.42 11.78 24.73
CA GLU A 19 19.10 12.56 23.55
C GLU A 19 17.65 12.24 23.19
N LYS A 20 16.79 13.16 23.64
CA LYS A 20 15.40 13.24 23.21
C LYS A 20 15.46 13.65 21.74
N ASP A 21 15.41 12.67 20.84
CA ASP A 21 15.41 12.88 19.40
C ASP A 21 14.30 13.86 19.03
N ASN A 22 14.72 15.08 18.70
CA ASN A 22 13.86 16.19 18.33
C ASN A 22 13.46 16.10 16.84
N LEU A 23 13.18 14.88 16.36
CA LEU A 23 12.85 14.60 14.96
C LEU A 23 11.38 14.88 14.62
N ASP A 24 10.51 14.99 15.62
CA ASP A 24 9.10 15.34 15.42
C ASP A 24 8.92 16.76 14.86
N SER A 25 9.92 17.64 15.01
CA SER A 25 9.84 19.03 14.51
C SER A 25 10.06 19.17 12.99
N LYS A 26 10.80 18.25 12.35
CA LYS A 26 11.10 18.36 10.91
C LYS A 26 10.07 17.68 10.00
N ILE A 27 9.18 16.86 10.54
CA ILE A 27 8.09 16.22 9.78
C ILE A 27 6.75 16.97 9.97
N LEU A 28 6.64 17.86 10.97
CA LEU A 28 5.42 18.62 11.28
C LEU A 28 5.45 20.10 10.85
N GLU A 29 6.56 20.63 10.33
CA GLU A 29 6.64 22.00 9.81
C GLU A 29 6.57 22.04 8.28
N GLY A 30 5.36 21.85 7.76
CA GLY A 30 5.09 21.90 6.32
C GLY A 30 3.62 22.15 6.00
N THR A 31 2.92 22.94 6.80
CA THR A 31 1.57 23.43 6.46
C THR A 31 1.32 24.80 7.09
N GLN A 32 2.11 25.80 6.68
CA GLN A 32 1.61 27.17 6.75
C GLN A 32 0.83 27.44 5.47
N ALA A 33 -0.49 27.53 5.63
CA ALA A 33 -1.39 28.11 4.64
C ALA A 33 -0.95 29.56 4.40
N GLY A 34 -0.11 29.74 3.39
CA GLY A 34 0.16 31.05 2.82
C GLY A 34 -1.11 31.53 2.14
N ASP A 35 -1.82 32.41 2.84
CA ASP A 35 -2.96 33.19 2.36
C ASP A 35 -2.48 34.17 1.28
N ALA A 36 -2.09 33.63 0.12
CA ALA A 36 -1.91 34.40 -1.10
C ALA A 36 -3.28 34.50 -1.77
N THR A 37 -4.09 35.44 -1.29
CA THR A 37 -5.22 35.98 -2.03
C THR A 37 -4.68 36.71 -3.26
N THR A 38 -4.28 35.96 -4.28
CA THR A 38 -4.24 36.45 -5.65
C THR A 38 -5.67 36.86 -5.96
N LYS A 39 -5.90 38.17 -6.05
CA LYS A 39 -7.07 38.72 -6.75
C LYS A 39 -7.06 38.12 -8.14
N VAL A 40 -7.78 37.00 -8.30
CA VAL A 40 -8.14 36.46 -9.61
C VAL A 40 -8.95 37.56 -10.26
N ASP A 41 -8.46 38.07 -11.38
CA ASP A 41 -9.21 38.94 -12.27
C ASP A 41 -10.51 38.22 -12.68
N LEU A 42 -11.57 38.43 -11.92
CA LEU A 42 -12.94 37.94 -12.17
C LEU A 42 -13.53 38.53 -13.46
N ALA A 43 -12.81 39.41 -14.15
CA ALA A 43 -13.21 40.07 -15.38
C ALA A 43 -13.00 39.22 -16.65
N ALA A 44 -12.44 38.01 -16.55
CA ALA A 44 -12.21 37.11 -17.69
C ALA A 44 -12.85 35.72 -17.55
N SER A 45 -13.73 35.47 -16.56
CA SER A 45 -14.42 34.17 -16.47
C SER A 45 -15.51 34.07 -17.53
N LYS A 46 -15.38 33.14 -18.48
CA LYS A 46 -16.45 32.84 -19.43
C LYS A 46 -17.65 32.23 -18.72
N GLU A 47 -18.80 32.40 -19.39
CA GLU A 47 -20.17 32.24 -18.93
C GLU A 47 -20.47 30.90 -18.23
N PHE A 48 -21.39 30.95 -17.26
CA PHE A 48 -22.01 29.76 -16.69
C PHE A 48 -22.99 29.18 -17.71
N PHE A 49 -22.86 27.88 -18.01
CA PHE A 49 -23.76 27.19 -18.93
C PHE A 49 -24.43 26.00 -18.23
N THR A 50 -25.71 25.76 -18.51
CA THR A 50 -26.45 24.61 -17.98
C THR A 50 -26.87 23.69 -19.12
N VAL A 51 -26.54 22.41 -19.00
CA VAL A 51 -27.02 21.35 -19.88
C VAL A 51 -28.10 20.56 -19.14
N ILE A 52 -29.24 20.35 -19.79
CA ILE A 52 -30.35 19.55 -19.24
C ILE A 52 -30.32 18.17 -19.90
N GLY A 53 -30.10 17.14 -19.10
CA GLY A 53 -30.08 15.75 -19.56
C GLY A 53 -31.48 15.26 -19.93
N GLN A 54 -31.56 14.53 -21.04
CA GLN A 54 -32.80 14.00 -21.60
C GLN A 54 -32.79 12.47 -21.69
N SER A 55 -31.78 11.81 -21.13
CA SER A 55 -31.54 10.36 -21.25
C SER A 55 -31.57 9.91 -22.72
N ASN A 56 -30.97 10.71 -23.61
CA ASN A 56 -30.96 10.46 -25.04
C ASN A 56 -29.56 10.75 -25.63
N PRO A 57 -28.83 9.71 -26.09
CA PRO A 57 -27.44 9.86 -26.53
C PRO A 57 -27.25 10.75 -27.75
N VAL A 58 -28.26 10.88 -28.60
CA VAL A 58 -28.22 11.77 -29.76
C VAL A 58 -28.22 13.25 -29.34
N VAL A 59 -28.72 13.56 -28.14
CA VAL A 59 -28.86 14.92 -27.63
C VAL A 59 -27.83 15.22 -26.55
N ASP A 60 -27.72 14.33 -25.57
CA ASP A 60 -26.96 14.55 -24.34
C ASP A 60 -25.46 14.62 -24.60
N LEU A 61 -24.90 13.64 -25.32
CA LEU A 61 -23.47 13.59 -25.61
C LEU A 61 -23.01 14.84 -26.40
N PRO A 62 -23.60 15.21 -27.56
CA PRO A 62 -23.20 16.42 -28.27
C PRO A 62 -23.39 17.69 -27.44
N ALA A 63 -24.44 17.77 -26.62
CA ALA A 63 -24.70 18.95 -25.80
C ALA A 63 -23.64 19.13 -24.70
N VAL A 64 -23.26 18.04 -24.00
CA VAL A 64 -22.21 18.08 -22.98
C VAL A 64 -20.84 18.32 -23.61
N GLN A 65 -20.52 17.64 -24.72
CA GLN A 65 -19.26 17.85 -25.44
C GLN A 65 -19.12 19.31 -25.90
N ASN A 66 -20.14 19.86 -26.55
CA ASN A 66 -20.14 21.26 -26.95
C ASN A 66 -20.02 22.21 -25.75
N ALA A 67 -20.57 21.85 -24.59
CA ALA A 67 -20.48 22.67 -23.39
C ALA A 67 -19.03 22.73 -22.85
N VAL A 68 -18.37 21.57 -22.69
CA VAL A 68 -16.96 21.50 -22.23
C VAL A 68 -15.98 22.14 -23.21
N ASP A 69 -16.31 22.15 -24.50
CA ASP A 69 -15.50 22.79 -25.54
C ASP A 69 -15.61 24.32 -25.52
N ASN A 70 -16.72 24.90 -25.05
CA ASN A 70 -17.00 26.34 -25.22
C ASN A 70 -17.09 27.15 -23.92
N TYR A 71 -17.37 26.52 -22.78
CA TYR A 71 -17.59 27.21 -21.51
C TYR A 71 -16.61 26.75 -20.43
N ASP A 72 -16.36 27.60 -19.43
CA ASP A 72 -15.44 27.29 -18.34
C ASP A 72 -16.18 26.64 -17.15
N ARG A 73 -17.48 26.95 -16.99
CA ARG A 73 -18.29 26.52 -15.85
C ARG A 73 -19.60 25.93 -16.34
N ILE A 74 -19.74 24.62 -16.22
CA ILE A 74 -20.86 23.86 -16.77
C ILE A 74 -21.60 23.18 -15.62
N THR A 75 -22.92 23.37 -15.58
CA THR A 75 -23.81 22.66 -14.67
C THR A 75 -24.63 21.64 -15.46
N LEU A 76 -24.50 20.37 -15.12
CA LEU A 76 -25.36 19.30 -15.58
C LEU A 76 -26.57 19.20 -14.64
N SER A 77 -27.75 18.97 -15.20
CA SER A 77 -28.98 18.77 -14.44
C SER A 77 -29.84 17.71 -15.10
N GLY A 78 -30.31 16.75 -14.31
CA GLY A 78 -31.14 15.65 -14.79
C GLY A 78 -30.33 14.40 -15.09
N VAL A 79 -30.83 13.60 -16.03
CA VAL A 79 -30.32 12.27 -16.36
C VAL A 79 -29.71 12.29 -17.76
N PHE A 80 -28.48 11.81 -17.88
CA PHE A 80 -27.73 11.79 -19.13
C PHE A 80 -27.48 10.35 -19.58
N ASP A 81 -27.58 10.15 -20.89
CA ASP A 81 -27.14 8.94 -21.58
C ASP A 81 -26.15 9.36 -22.68
N PHE A 82 -24.91 8.89 -22.64
CA PHE A 82 -23.92 9.17 -23.68
C PHE A 82 -23.85 8.09 -24.76
N GLY A 83 -24.60 6.99 -24.60
CA GLY A 83 -24.77 5.93 -25.61
C GLY A 83 -23.73 4.83 -25.51
N SER A 84 -24.06 3.65 -26.03
CA SER A 84 -23.23 2.44 -25.92
C SER A 84 -22.13 2.31 -26.98
N ASP A 85 -22.00 3.30 -27.87
CA ASP A 85 -21.02 3.28 -28.95
C ASP A 85 -19.59 3.39 -28.39
N GLU A 86 -18.77 2.36 -28.60
CA GLU A 86 -17.43 2.29 -28.04
C GLU A 86 -16.47 3.37 -28.58
N ILE A 87 -16.81 4.05 -29.66
CA ILE A 87 -15.97 5.08 -30.29
C ILE A 87 -16.38 6.46 -29.79
N THR A 88 -17.68 6.72 -29.69
CA THR A 88 -18.22 8.07 -29.46
C THR A 88 -18.93 8.25 -28.12
N GLY A 89 -19.22 7.18 -27.38
CA GLY A 89 -20.10 7.17 -26.22
C GLY A 89 -19.63 7.90 -24.96
N GLY A 90 -18.69 8.85 -25.01
CA GLY A 90 -18.19 9.55 -23.83
C GLY A 90 -17.57 10.91 -24.13
N VAL A 91 -17.47 11.76 -23.11
CA VAL A 91 -17.03 13.17 -23.20
C VAL A 91 -15.52 13.29 -23.02
N ASP A 92 -14.86 14.06 -23.88
CA ASP A 92 -13.47 14.49 -23.67
C ASP A 92 -13.42 15.93 -23.16
N ILE A 93 -12.72 16.14 -22.05
CA ILE A 93 -12.42 17.47 -21.52
C ILE A 93 -10.96 17.79 -21.86
N THR A 94 -10.76 18.50 -22.96
CA THR A 94 -9.43 18.86 -23.50
C THR A 94 -9.03 20.30 -23.22
N ARG A 95 -9.92 21.10 -22.60
CA ARG A 95 -9.64 22.48 -22.22
C ARG A 95 -9.25 22.59 -20.75
N PRO A 96 -8.22 23.40 -20.42
CA PRO A 96 -7.80 23.56 -19.04
C PRO A 96 -8.79 24.39 -18.24
N ASN A 97 -8.82 24.18 -16.92
CA ASN A 97 -9.67 24.90 -15.96
C ASN A 97 -11.19 24.80 -16.19
N VAL A 98 -11.66 23.75 -16.87
CA VAL A 98 -13.10 23.46 -17.00
C VAL A 98 -13.64 22.92 -15.67
N ILE A 99 -14.75 23.48 -15.20
CA ILE A 99 -15.50 22.98 -14.06
C ILE A 99 -16.80 22.36 -14.57
N LEU A 100 -16.90 21.04 -14.49
CA LEU A 100 -18.10 20.27 -14.77
C LEU A 100 -18.73 19.84 -13.46
N LYS A 101 -19.97 20.25 -13.21
CA LYS A 101 -20.64 19.98 -11.93
C LYS A 101 -22.11 19.66 -12.06
N GLY A 102 -22.71 19.16 -10.99
CA GLY A 102 -24.12 19.31 -10.68
C GLY A 102 -24.68 18.04 -10.09
N PRO A 103 -25.82 18.08 -9.36
CA PRO A 103 -26.57 16.86 -9.17
C PRO A 103 -27.10 16.43 -10.55
N ALA A 104 -26.37 15.51 -11.16
CA ALA A 104 -26.71 14.88 -12.42
C ALA A 104 -26.32 13.42 -12.33
N THR A 105 -27.13 12.57 -12.95
CA THR A 105 -26.86 11.15 -13.04
C THR A 105 -26.53 10.81 -14.49
N ILE A 106 -25.35 10.22 -14.72
CA ILE A 106 -24.96 9.63 -15.99
C ILE A 106 -25.25 8.14 -15.87
N LEU A 107 -26.30 7.69 -16.54
CA LEU A 107 -26.79 6.31 -16.44
C LEU A 107 -26.09 5.36 -17.41
N ASN A 108 -25.58 5.89 -18.52
CA ASN A 108 -24.99 5.08 -19.58
C ASN A 108 -24.00 5.89 -20.39
N GLY A 109 -23.04 5.17 -20.93
CA GLY A 109 -22.25 5.59 -22.07
C GLY A 109 -20.80 5.78 -21.71
N ALA A 110 -19.98 5.08 -22.48
CA ALA A 110 -18.54 5.15 -22.42
C ALA A 110 -17.97 5.01 -23.81
N LYS A 111 -16.86 5.70 -24.03
CA LYS A 111 -15.96 5.41 -25.14
C LYS A 111 -14.75 4.64 -24.65
N THR A 112 -14.23 3.79 -25.52
CA THR A 112 -12.97 3.08 -25.30
C THR A 112 -11.81 4.04 -25.50
N GLN A 113 -10.96 4.17 -24.48
CA GLN A 113 -9.72 4.91 -24.51
C GLN A 113 -8.56 3.93 -24.36
N SER A 114 -7.57 4.04 -25.24
CA SER A 114 -6.33 3.30 -25.11
C SER A 114 -5.30 4.20 -24.45
N VAL A 115 -4.82 3.80 -23.28
CA VAL A 115 -3.77 4.47 -22.50
C VAL A 115 -2.62 3.47 -22.37
N PRO A 116 -1.38 3.80 -22.80
CA PRO A 116 -0.28 2.85 -22.80
C PRO A 116 -0.08 2.12 -21.45
N GLU A 117 -0.25 2.84 -20.35
CA GLU A 117 0.01 2.39 -18.99
C GLU A 117 -1.15 1.57 -18.40
N LEU A 118 -2.40 1.87 -18.80
CA LEU A 118 -3.63 1.28 -18.24
C LEU A 118 -4.31 0.29 -19.20
N GLY A 119 -3.85 0.20 -20.45
CA GLY A 119 -4.51 -0.58 -21.49
C GLY A 119 -5.77 0.08 -22.05
N LYS A 120 -6.83 -0.69 -22.25
CA LYS A 120 -8.11 -0.20 -22.79
C LYS A 120 -9.10 -0.01 -21.65
N LEU A 121 -9.61 1.20 -21.50
CA LEU A 121 -10.62 1.59 -20.53
C LEU A 121 -11.88 2.08 -21.25
N ARG A 122 -13.06 1.82 -20.69
CA ARG A 122 -14.33 2.34 -21.21
C ARG A 122 -14.86 3.40 -20.26
N VAL A 123 -14.75 4.67 -20.64
CA VAL A 123 -15.05 5.80 -19.73
C VAL A 123 -16.12 6.77 -20.27
N PRO A 124 -17.05 7.24 -19.42
CA PRO A 124 -17.99 8.33 -19.70
C PRO A 124 -17.29 9.68 -19.80
N ILE A 125 -16.23 9.89 -19.00
CA ILE A 125 -15.46 11.14 -18.96
C ILE A 125 -13.97 10.82 -19.05
N SER A 126 -13.30 11.49 -19.99
CA SER A 126 -11.85 11.47 -20.19
C SER A 126 -11.30 12.90 -20.05
N ILE A 127 -10.49 13.11 -19.03
CA ILE A 127 -9.86 14.41 -18.70
C ILE A 127 -8.45 14.42 -19.28
N ARG A 128 -8.19 15.38 -20.17
CA ARG A 128 -6.91 15.51 -20.90
C ARG A 128 -6.24 16.87 -20.76
N ALA A 129 -6.73 17.71 -19.84
CA ALA A 129 -6.19 19.03 -19.59
C ALA A 129 -6.07 19.34 -18.08
N PRO A 130 -5.11 20.19 -17.68
CA PRO A 130 -4.88 20.51 -16.28
C PRO A 130 -5.96 21.42 -15.70
N GLY A 131 -6.13 21.36 -14.38
CA GLY A 131 -7.06 22.20 -13.63
C GLY A 131 -8.54 21.89 -13.84
N VAL A 132 -8.87 20.78 -14.51
CA VAL A 132 -10.26 20.34 -14.68
C VAL A 132 -10.82 19.89 -13.33
N GLU A 133 -12.08 20.24 -13.07
CA GLU A 133 -12.82 19.84 -11.90
C GLU A 133 -14.09 19.08 -12.30
N VAL A 134 -14.32 17.90 -11.71
CA VAL A 134 -15.54 17.10 -11.89
C VAL A 134 -16.18 16.90 -10.54
N ARG A 135 -17.41 17.41 -10.35
CA ARG A 135 -18.03 17.50 -9.02
C ARG A 135 -19.51 17.15 -8.98
N ASP A 136 -19.93 16.52 -7.88
CA ASP A 136 -21.33 16.28 -7.53
C ASP A 136 -22.10 15.35 -8.49
N ILE A 137 -21.41 14.60 -9.35
CA ILE A 137 -22.04 13.75 -10.39
C ILE A 137 -22.15 12.31 -9.91
N GLU A 138 -23.26 11.66 -10.26
CA GLU A 138 -23.45 10.22 -10.11
C GLU A 138 -23.14 9.52 -11.45
N PHE A 139 -22.14 8.64 -11.43
CA PHE A 139 -21.79 7.73 -12.52
C PHE A 139 -22.34 6.35 -12.17
N ASN A 140 -23.47 5.99 -12.76
CA ASN A 140 -24.10 4.70 -12.55
C ASN A 140 -23.96 3.90 -13.84
N CYS A 141 -22.84 3.20 -13.99
CA CYS A 141 -22.47 2.61 -15.27
C CYS A 141 -21.84 1.23 -15.12
N ASN A 142 -21.91 0.39 -16.16
CA ASN A 142 -21.33 -0.96 -16.15
C ASN A 142 -19.91 -1.01 -16.77
N HIS A 143 -19.18 0.09 -16.72
CA HIS A 143 -17.84 0.28 -17.28
C HIS A 143 -17.00 1.16 -16.35
N ASP A 144 -15.75 1.46 -16.70
CA ASP A 144 -14.89 2.36 -15.90
C ASP A 144 -15.53 3.74 -15.69
N GLY A 145 -15.15 4.41 -14.61
CA GLY A 145 -15.62 5.73 -14.23
C GLY A 145 -14.82 6.84 -14.90
N ILE A 146 -14.00 7.57 -14.16
CA ILE A 146 -13.32 8.76 -14.68
C ILE A 146 -11.89 8.40 -15.11
N LEU A 147 -11.52 8.70 -16.36
CA LEU A 147 -10.11 8.69 -16.80
C LEU A 147 -9.47 10.07 -16.62
N VAL A 148 -8.32 10.11 -15.98
CA VAL A 148 -7.43 11.27 -15.96
C VAL A 148 -6.12 10.91 -16.67
N TYR A 149 -5.88 11.55 -17.81
CA TYR A 149 -4.65 11.39 -18.59
C TYR A 149 -4.20 12.75 -19.12
N VAL A 150 -3.51 13.50 -18.27
CA VAL A 150 -3.12 14.89 -18.52
C VAL A 150 -1.60 14.97 -18.65
N GLN A 151 -1.06 15.02 -19.86
CA GLN A 151 0.40 15.04 -20.07
C GLN A 151 1.03 16.43 -19.84
N GLU A 152 0.21 17.48 -19.71
CA GLU A 152 0.66 18.84 -19.51
C GLU A 152 0.78 19.18 -18.02
N ASN A 153 1.85 19.90 -17.65
CA ASN A 153 1.96 20.51 -16.33
C ASN A 153 0.89 21.59 -16.14
N GLY A 154 0.38 21.74 -14.92
CA GLY A 154 -0.56 22.80 -14.60
C GLY A 154 -1.17 22.66 -13.22
N LYS A 155 -2.37 23.24 -13.05
CA LYS A 155 -3.16 23.05 -11.83
C LYS A 155 -3.59 21.59 -11.70
N PRO A 156 -3.77 21.09 -10.47
CA PRO A 156 -4.22 19.73 -10.25
C PRO A 156 -5.63 19.51 -10.80
N VAL A 157 -5.89 18.29 -11.27
CA VAL A 157 -7.26 17.83 -11.55
C VAL A 157 -7.96 17.55 -10.22
N VAL A 158 -9.23 17.93 -10.11
CA VAL A 158 -10.02 17.74 -8.88
C VAL A 158 -11.27 16.93 -9.15
N ILE A 159 -11.36 15.75 -8.53
CA ILE A 159 -12.53 14.87 -8.55
C ILE A 159 -13.16 14.92 -7.16
N TYR A 160 -14.31 15.57 -7.02
CA TYR A 160 -14.88 15.93 -5.72
C TYR A 160 -16.35 15.57 -5.57
N SER A 161 -16.73 14.88 -4.49
CA SER A 161 -18.14 14.62 -4.15
C SER A 161 -18.95 13.90 -5.22
N ASN A 162 -18.31 13.05 -6.01
CA ASN A 162 -18.99 12.21 -7.00
C ASN A 162 -19.40 10.88 -6.37
N THR A 163 -20.46 10.27 -6.91
CA THR A 163 -20.79 8.87 -6.67
C THR A 163 -20.42 8.08 -7.91
N VAL A 164 -19.60 7.05 -7.78
CA VAL A 164 -19.17 6.20 -8.89
C VAL A 164 -19.52 4.77 -8.54
N SER A 165 -20.43 4.16 -9.31
CA SER A 165 -20.81 2.77 -9.19
C SER A 165 -20.50 2.08 -10.51
N VAL A 166 -19.43 1.27 -10.52
CA VAL A 166 -18.98 0.54 -11.70
C VAL A 166 -19.21 -0.96 -11.55
N GLY A 167 -19.33 -1.66 -12.68
CA GLY A 167 -19.47 -3.12 -12.71
C GLY A 167 -18.19 -3.88 -12.29
N GLU A 168 -18.27 -5.20 -12.33
CA GLU A 168 -17.36 -6.17 -11.68
C GLU A 168 -15.84 -6.02 -11.96
N PHE A 169 -15.39 -5.28 -12.98
CA PHE A 169 -13.96 -5.20 -13.34
C PHE A 169 -13.48 -3.79 -13.71
N GLY A 170 -14.23 -2.74 -13.36
CA GLY A 170 -13.91 -1.36 -13.73
C GLY A 170 -13.09 -0.60 -12.69
N GLY A 171 -12.30 0.37 -13.16
CA GLY A 171 -11.69 1.41 -12.32
C GLY A 171 -12.68 2.55 -12.05
N GLY A 172 -12.83 2.98 -10.80
CA GLY A 172 -13.68 4.12 -10.43
C GLY A 172 -13.06 5.45 -10.89
N VAL A 173 -11.82 5.70 -10.49
CA VAL A 173 -10.97 6.79 -10.99
C VAL A 173 -9.66 6.18 -11.47
N ALA A 174 -9.45 6.17 -12.78
CA ALA A 174 -8.27 5.62 -13.44
C ALA A 174 -7.35 6.77 -13.90
N ILE A 175 -6.08 6.70 -13.56
CA ILE A 175 -5.13 7.80 -13.70
C ILE A 175 -3.83 7.30 -14.31
N ALA A 176 -3.33 8.03 -15.31
CA ALA A 176 -1.96 7.85 -15.79
C ALA A 176 -1.29 9.16 -16.24
N ALA A 177 0.05 9.17 -16.23
CA ALA A 177 0.91 10.19 -16.83
C ALA A 177 0.50 11.65 -16.52
N THR A 178 0.16 11.94 -15.27
CA THR A 178 -0.40 13.24 -14.85
C THR A 178 0.56 14.03 -13.94
N PRO A 179 1.28 15.04 -14.45
CA PRO A 179 2.31 15.76 -13.70
C PRO A 179 1.78 17.01 -12.96
N GLY A 180 0.58 17.50 -13.29
CA GLY A 180 -0.06 18.65 -12.63
C GLY A 180 -0.61 18.36 -11.22
N GLY A 181 -0.57 17.10 -10.79
CA GLY A 181 -1.14 16.64 -9.53
C GLY A 181 -2.64 16.36 -9.59
N ILE A 182 -3.14 15.68 -8.58
CA ILE A 182 -4.49 15.12 -8.55
C ILE A 182 -5.06 15.21 -7.14
N LYS A 183 -6.34 15.56 -7.05
CA LYS A 183 -7.11 15.52 -5.81
C LYS A 183 -8.38 14.70 -6.02
N VAL A 184 -8.53 13.61 -5.28
CA VAL A 184 -9.74 12.78 -5.24
C VAL A 184 -10.31 12.88 -3.83
N LEU A 185 -11.41 13.61 -3.70
CA LEU A 185 -11.88 14.13 -2.42
C LEU A 185 -13.37 13.85 -2.20
N ASN A 186 -13.75 13.32 -1.04
CA ASN A 186 -15.17 13.18 -0.66
C ASN A 186 -16.04 12.38 -1.65
N ASN A 187 -15.48 11.45 -2.42
CA ASN A 187 -16.27 10.63 -3.35
C ASN A 187 -16.77 9.35 -2.66
N THR A 188 -17.90 8.83 -3.14
CA THR A 188 -18.36 7.46 -2.83
C THR A 188 -18.12 6.61 -4.07
N ILE A 189 -17.28 5.58 -3.97
CA ILE A 189 -16.83 4.79 -5.12
C ILE A 189 -17.02 3.30 -4.80
N SER A 190 -17.92 2.64 -5.54
CA SER A 190 -18.06 1.19 -5.57
C SER A 190 -17.52 0.70 -6.91
N ALA A 191 -16.35 0.04 -6.86
CA ALA A 191 -15.59 -0.34 -8.03
C ALA A 191 -14.62 -1.47 -7.70
N PHE A 192 -14.19 -2.23 -8.71
CA PHE A 192 -13.13 -3.21 -8.53
C PHE A 192 -11.81 -2.52 -8.15
N TYR A 193 -11.45 -1.45 -8.85
CA TYR A 193 -10.36 -0.54 -8.47
C TYR A 193 -10.89 0.89 -8.27
N PRO A 194 -11.40 1.27 -7.08
CA PRO A 194 -11.90 2.61 -6.81
C PRO A 194 -10.93 3.72 -7.18
N TYR A 195 -9.65 3.54 -6.84
CA TYR A 195 -8.56 4.40 -7.28
C TYR A 195 -7.45 3.56 -7.90
N LEU A 196 -7.24 3.74 -9.21
CA LEU A 196 -6.19 3.08 -9.99
C LEU A 196 -5.27 4.15 -10.57
N ALA A 197 -4.02 4.20 -10.12
CA ALA A 197 -3.02 5.11 -10.66
C ALA A 197 -1.75 4.39 -11.09
N ILE A 198 -1.33 4.62 -12.33
CA ILE A 198 -0.08 4.08 -12.88
C ILE A 198 0.76 5.23 -13.43
N GLU A 199 2.04 5.29 -13.09
CA GLU A 199 3.00 6.28 -13.62
C GLU A 199 2.54 7.74 -13.41
N THR A 200 2.23 8.09 -12.16
CA THR A 200 1.84 9.45 -11.78
C THR A 200 3.06 10.25 -11.31
N THR A 201 3.13 11.54 -11.66
CA THR A 201 4.33 12.36 -11.44
C THR A 201 4.06 13.71 -10.76
N GLY A 202 2.80 14.02 -10.48
CA GLY A 202 2.38 15.22 -9.79
C GLY A 202 1.71 14.89 -8.46
N ASN A 203 1.90 15.76 -7.45
CA ASN A 203 1.37 15.57 -6.09
C ASN A 203 -0.08 15.05 -6.06
N THR A 204 -0.31 13.99 -5.28
CA THR A 204 -1.59 13.29 -5.21
C THR A 204 -2.19 13.38 -3.81
N GLU A 205 -3.47 13.73 -3.73
CA GLU A 205 -4.28 13.73 -2.50
C GLU A 205 -5.53 12.85 -2.69
N ILE A 206 -5.70 11.83 -1.85
CA ILE A 206 -6.87 10.95 -1.78
C ILE A 206 -7.45 11.11 -0.37
N VAL A 207 -8.51 11.91 -0.23
CA VAL A 207 -8.97 12.36 1.09
C VAL A 207 -10.47 12.19 1.27
N GLN A 208 -10.87 11.61 2.40
CA GLN A 208 -12.28 11.50 2.81
C GLN A 208 -13.18 10.78 1.80
N ASN A 209 -12.65 9.83 1.03
CA ASN A 209 -13.47 9.01 0.13
C ASN A 209 -14.03 7.80 0.88
N GLU A 210 -15.19 7.35 0.45
CA GLU A 210 -15.79 6.08 0.84
C GLU A 210 -15.68 5.12 -0.34
N MET A 211 -14.86 4.08 -0.19
CA MET A 211 -14.57 3.09 -1.21
C MET A 211 -15.11 1.74 -0.74
N GLN A 212 -16.01 1.14 -1.50
CA GLN A 212 -16.71 -0.08 -1.08
C GLN A 212 -16.62 -1.16 -2.14
N GLU A 213 -16.78 -2.40 -1.68
CA GLU A 213 -16.85 -3.57 -2.56
C GLU A 213 -15.63 -3.68 -3.49
N CYS A 214 -14.49 -3.24 -2.98
CA CYS A 214 -13.27 -3.15 -3.77
C CYS A 214 -12.50 -4.46 -3.77
N PHE A 215 -11.76 -4.65 -4.86
CA PHE A 215 -10.71 -5.64 -4.95
C PHE A 215 -9.44 -5.08 -4.33
N GLU A 216 -8.98 -3.94 -4.86
CA GLU A 216 -7.95 -3.10 -4.26
C GLU A 216 -8.47 -1.67 -4.20
N CYS A 217 -8.77 -1.16 -3.00
CA CYS A 217 -9.42 0.15 -2.86
C CYS A 217 -8.52 1.28 -3.39
N VAL A 218 -7.22 1.22 -3.07
CA VAL A 218 -6.22 2.12 -3.64
C VAL A 218 -5.05 1.31 -4.19
N PHE A 219 -4.92 1.32 -5.52
CA PHE A 219 -3.76 0.78 -6.22
C PHE A 219 -2.96 1.91 -6.86
N ILE A 220 -1.71 2.08 -6.44
CA ILE A 220 -0.78 3.05 -7.01
C ILE A 220 0.49 2.34 -7.38
N PHE A 221 0.90 2.48 -8.63
CA PHE A 221 2.11 1.87 -9.15
C PHE A 221 2.94 2.83 -9.98
N GLY A 222 4.18 3.07 -9.59
CA GLY A 222 5.08 4.00 -10.27
C GLY A 222 4.71 5.46 -9.99
N PHE A 223 5.18 5.99 -8.87
CA PHE A 223 5.06 7.41 -8.55
C PHE A 223 6.39 7.96 -8.04
N ASP A 224 6.61 9.26 -8.23
CA ASP A 224 7.84 9.95 -7.80
C ASP A 224 7.60 11.29 -7.10
N HIS A 225 6.36 11.53 -6.66
CA HIS A 225 5.88 12.76 -6.03
C HIS A 225 5.29 12.54 -4.63
N LYS A 226 4.86 13.63 -3.98
CA LYS A 226 4.23 13.57 -2.65
C LYS A 226 2.85 12.93 -2.74
N LEU A 227 2.60 11.89 -1.94
CA LEU A 227 1.35 11.16 -1.90
C LEU A 227 0.70 11.26 -0.51
N ASP A 228 -0.55 11.73 -0.47
CA ASP A 228 -1.37 11.80 0.73
C ASP A 228 -2.64 10.96 0.57
N ILE A 229 -2.86 9.99 1.47
CA ILE A 229 -4.04 9.14 1.57
C ILE A 229 -4.60 9.28 2.99
N LEU A 230 -5.63 10.10 3.16
CA LEU A 230 -6.06 10.63 4.46
C LEU A 230 -7.56 10.40 4.71
N ASP A 231 -7.91 9.95 5.91
CA ASP A 231 -9.30 9.92 6.40
C ASP A 231 -10.30 9.18 5.47
N ASN A 232 -9.86 8.17 4.71
CA ASN A 232 -10.76 7.41 3.84
C ASN A 232 -11.39 6.22 4.58
N ILE A 233 -12.57 5.79 4.12
CA ILE A 233 -13.25 4.58 4.56
C ILE A 233 -13.20 3.58 3.40
N MET A 234 -12.72 2.37 3.66
CA MET A 234 -12.48 1.34 2.65
C MET A 234 -13.05 0.01 3.11
N SER A 235 -13.76 -0.70 2.24
CA SER A 235 -14.15 -2.09 2.46
C SER A 235 -13.91 -2.96 1.23
N THR A 236 -13.20 -4.06 1.43
CA THR A 236 -13.02 -5.08 0.39
C THR A 236 -14.13 -6.13 0.50
N ASN A 237 -14.49 -6.76 -0.62
CA ASN A 237 -15.43 -7.90 -0.66
C ASN A 237 -14.86 -9.12 -1.40
N SER A 238 -13.56 -9.09 -1.69
CA SER A 238 -12.89 -10.03 -2.59
C SER A 238 -11.96 -10.97 -1.86
N PHE A 239 -12.02 -12.25 -2.24
CA PHE A 239 -11.34 -13.36 -1.59
C PHE A 239 -9.80 -13.23 -1.45
N ALA A 240 -9.14 -12.34 -2.21
CA ALA A 240 -7.69 -12.44 -2.37
C ALA A 240 -6.89 -11.11 -2.51
N PHE A 241 -7.40 -9.95 -2.09
CA PHE A 241 -6.76 -8.67 -2.45
C PHE A 241 -6.80 -7.59 -1.37
N GLU A 242 -5.97 -6.57 -1.55
CA GLU A 242 -5.55 -5.64 -0.51
C GLU A 242 -6.47 -4.45 -0.28
N GLY A 243 -6.47 -3.89 0.93
CA GLY A 243 -7.05 -2.56 1.15
C GLY A 243 -6.30 -1.50 0.35
N MET A 244 -4.97 -1.51 0.43
CA MET A 244 -4.10 -0.60 -0.33
C MET A 244 -2.83 -1.29 -0.81
N PHE A 245 -2.44 -1.01 -2.05
CA PHE A 245 -1.14 -1.38 -2.61
C PHE A 245 -0.43 -0.14 -3.16
N ILE A 246 0.72 0.20 -2.57
CA ILE A 246 1.49 1.41 -2.92
C ILE A 246 2.90 1.01 -3.37
N GLY A 247 3.08 0.91 -4.69
CA GLY A 247 4.36 0.62 -5.32
C GLY A 247 5.01 1.87 -5.92
N SER A 248 6.28 2.11 -5.59
CA SER A 248 7.09 3.19 -6.15
C SER A 248 8.14 2.62 -7.11
N TRP A 249 8.28 3.23 -8.29
CA TRP A 249 9.49 3.11 -9.13
C TRP A 249 9.77 4.45 -9.80
N GLN A 250 11.03 4.75 -10.10
CA GLN A 250 11.36 5.85 -11.02
C GLN A 250 11.45 5.29 -12.44
N VAL A 251 10.51 5.68 -13.30
CA VAL A 251 10.45 5.27 -14.72
C VAL A 251 11.71 5.69 -15.50
N THR A 252 12.48 6.65 -14.99
CA THR A 252 13.53 7.34 -15.75
C THR A 252 14.94 6.76 -15.63
N THR A 253 15.21 5.82 -14.72
CA THR A 253 16.53 5.18 -14.62
C THR A 253 16.45 3.72 -14.21
N GLU A 254 16.76 2.83 -15.15
CA GLU A 254 16.92 1.39 -14.95
C GLU A 254 17.85 1.06 -13.76
N THR A 255 17.38 0.17 -12.87
CA THR A 255 18.16 -0.80 -12.05
C THR A 255 18.94 -0.34 -10.80
N GLY A 256 18.23 0.08 -9.74
CA GLY A 256 18.73 -0.23 -8.40
C GLY A 256 17.77 0.02 -7.23
N PRO A 257 17.96 -0.70 -6.09
CA PRO A 257 16.95 -0.83 -5.02
C PRO A 257 16.90 0.32 -4.00
N ASP A 258 17.93 1.18 -3.95
CA ASP A 258 18.11 2.25 -2.94
C ASP A 258 18.15 3.67 -3.55
N TRP A 259 17.62 3.86 -4.76
CA TRP A 259 17.87 5.08 -5.54
C TRP A 259 16.86 6.18 -5.25
N GLY A 260 17.36 7.28 -4.67
CA GLY A 260 16.60 8.48 -4.38
C GLY A 260 15.68 8.36 -3.16
N ASP A 261 15.67 9.36 -2.31
CA ASP A 261 14.58 9.50 -1.35
C ASP A 261 13.33 9.87 -2.15
N ASN A 262 12.32 8.99 -2.22
CA ASN A 262 11.04 9.43 -2.78
C ASN A 262 10.47 10.53 -1.88
N PRO A 263 9.67 11.44 -2.47
CA PRO A 263 8.94 12.41 -1.68
C PRO A 263 8.02 11.72 -0.65
N PRO A 264 7.63 12.44 0.40
CA PRO A 264 6.88 11.85 1.50
C PRO A 264 5.59 11.17 1.04
N VAL A 265 5.37 9.96 1.53
CA VAL A 265 4.10 9.25 1.43
C VAL A 265 3.43 9.22 2.80
N ARG A 266 2.18 9.65 2.88
CA ARG A 266 1.40 9.72 4.12
C ARG A 266 0.10 8.95 3.97
N ILE A 267 -0.05 7.90 4.77
CA ILE A 267 -1.25 7.07 4.86
C ILE A 267 -1.77 7.20 6.29
N ILE A 268 -2.72 8.11 6.51
CA ILE A 268 -3.08 8.56 7.86
C ILE A 268 -4.58 8.47 8.11
N ASP A 269 -4.94 7.95 9.28
CA ASP A 269 -6.29 7.95 9.84
C ASP A 269 -7.36 7.32 8.90
N ASN A 270 -6.97 6.34 8.07
CA ASN A 270 -7.91 5.59 7.24
C ASN A 270 -8.57 4.44 8.02
N THR A 271 -9.81 4.11 7.69
CA THR A 271 -10.52 2.93 8.18
C THR A 271 -10.63 1.91 7.05
N ILE A 272 -10.09 0.71 7.25
CA ILE A 272 -9.99 -0.34 6.23
C ILE A 272 -10.58 -1.64 6.79
N GLU A 273 -11.67 -2.09 6.21
CA GLU A 273 -12.23 -3.41 6.45
C GLU A 273 -11.78 -4.35 5.34
N ILE A 274 -11.05 -5.42 5.70
CA ILE A 274 -10.60 -6.42 4.74
C ILE A 274 -11.31 -7.75 4.96
N GLU A 275 -11.80 -8.32 3.86
CA GLU A 275 -12.37 -9.67 3.82
C GLU A 275 -11.69 -10.49 2.72
N GLY A 276 -10.82 -11.44 3.07
CA GLY A 276 -10.19 -12.31 2.08
C GLY A 276 -9.07 -13.17 2.67
N ILE A 277 -8.87 -14.38 2.16
CA ILE A 277 -7.83 -15.29 2.66
C ILE A 277 -6.43 -15.01 2.11
N ASP A 278 -6.31 -14.13 1.12
CA ASP A 278 -5.02 -13.67 0.61
C ASP A 278 -4.90 -12.14 0.68
N ALA A 279 -5.81 -11.48 1.41
CA ALA A 279 -5.85 -10.02 1.55
C ALA A 279 -4.79 -9.47 2.52
N ALA A 280 -4.25 -8.29 2.21
CA ALA A 280 -3.49 -7.46 3.13
C ALA A 280 -4.19 -6.12 3.42
N GLY A 281 -3.99 -5.53 4.60
CA GLY A 281 -4.55 -4.20 4.89
C GLY A 281 -3.86 -3.11 4.07
N ILE A 282 -2.57 -2.90 4.29
CA ILE A 282 -1.74 -1.91 3.58
C ILE A 282 -0.42 -2.56 3.18
N ILE A 283 -0.11 -2.57 1.89
CA ILE A 283 1.19 -2.95 1.34
C ILE A 283 1.93 -1.69 0.89
N VAL A 284 3.19 -1.57 1.31
CA VAL A 284 4.06 -0.47 0.91
C VAL A 284 5.36 -1.02 0.30
N GLY A 285 5.63 -0.61 -0.94
CA GLY A 285 6.76 -1.07 -1.75
C GLY A 285 6.39 -2.18 -2.72
N THR A 286 7.40 -2.78 -3.35
CA THR A 286 7.24 -3.92 -4.28
C THR A 286 8.38 -4.91 -4.05
N SER A 287 8.26 -6.11 -4.61
CA SER A 287 9.30 -7.13 -4.51
C SER A 287 10.66 -6.73 -5.12
N ALA A 288 10.69 -5.76 -6.04
CA ALA A 288 11.90 -5.31 -6.73
C ALA A 288 12.34 -3.87 -6.37
N HIS A 289 11.43 -3.07 -5.81
CA HIS A 289 11.65 -1.64 -5.58
C HIS A 289 11.19 -1.23 -4.18
N GLY A 290 12.09 -0.54 -3.49
CA GLY A 290 11.84 0.01 -2.17
C GLY A 290 11.04 1.30 -2.21
N ILE A 291 10.39 1.58 -1.10
CA ILE A 291 9.80 2.89 -0.81
C ILE A 291 10.46 3.45 0.44
N ASN A 292 10.75 4.74 0.40
CA ASN A 292 11.37 5.52 1.46
C ASN A 292 10.37 6.49 2.07
N ASN A 293 10.68 7.01 3.26
CA ASN A 293 9.99 8.16 3.84
C ASN A 293 8.45 8.04 3.92
N THR A 294 7.94 6.83 4.13
CA THR A 294 6.51 6.57 4.27
C THR A 294 6.08 6.68 5.72
N LEU A 295 4.99 7.39 5.98
CA LEU A 295 4.31 7.42 7.28
C LEU A 295 2.95 6.76 7.16
N VAL A 296 2.80 5.60 7.80
CA VAL A 296 1.53 4.89 7.99
C VAL A 296 1.10 5.07 9.45
N LYS A 297 0.10 5.91 9.72
CA LYS A 297 -0.22 6.34 11.08
C LYS A 297 -1.71 6.38 11.37
N GLY A 298 -2.11 5.88 12.54
CA GLY A 298 -3.48 6.07 13.05
C GLY A 298 -4.56 5.33 12.26
N ASN A 299 -4.18 4.44 11.34
CA ASN A 299 -5.15 3.68 10.56
C ASN A 299 -5.81 2.60 11.43
N VAL A 300 -7.08 2.34 11.16
CA VAL A 300 -7.85 1.25 11.77
C VAL A 300 -8.07 0.18 10.72
N ILE A 301 -7.58 -1.04 10.97
CA ILE A 301 -7.71 -2.18 10.05
C ILE A 301 -8.47 -3.30 10.77
N THR A 302 -9.57 -3.75 10.18
CA THR A 302 -10.45 -4.78 10.75
C THR A 302 -10.81 -5.85 9.75
N GLY A 303 -11.46 -6.92 10.22
CA GLY A 303 -11.99 -7.99 9.37
C GLY A 303 -11.14 -9.25 9.41
N THR A 304 -11.10 -10.00 8.31
CA THR A 304 -10.31 -11.22 8.16
C THR A 304 -9.45 -11.11 6.92
N GLY A 305 -8.14 -10.93 7.10
CA GLY A 305 -7.16 -10.80 6.01
C GLY A 305 -6.12 -11.89 6.08
N GLY A 306 -6.01 -12.73 5.06
CA GLY A 306 -5.15 -13.89 5.21
C GLY A 306 -3.66 -13.67 5.02
N TYR A 307 -3.23 -12.57 4.38
CA TYR A 307 -1.81 -12.30 4.18
C TYR A 307 -1.21 -11.48 5.33
N SER A 308 -1.65 -10.23 5.52
CA SER A 308 -1.11 -9.36 6.58
C SER A 308 -2.01 -8.18 6.94
N GLY A 309 -1.67 -7.46 8.00
CA GLY A 309 -2.28 -6.15 8.28
C GLY A 309 -1.51 -5.02 7.62
N LEU A 310 -0.23 -4.88 7.99
CA LEU A 310 0.72 -3.92 7.45
C LEU A 310 1.93 -4.69 6.91
N LEU A 311 2.16 -4.58 5.60
CA LEU A 311 3.29 -5.18 4.92
C LEU A 311 4.20 -4.10 4.35
N LYS A 312 5.49 -4.27 4.62
CA LYS A 312 6.56 -3.52 3.97
C LYS A 312 7.39 -4.48 3.14
N GLU A 313 7.27 -4.33 1.83
CA GLU A 313 7.99 -5.11 0.82
C GLU A 313 9.51 -4.84 0.87
N PRO A 314 10.37 -5.63 0.20
CA PRO A 314 11.82 -5.45 0.21
C PRO A 314 12.28 -4.03 -0.14
N TYR A 315 13.49 -3.68 0.33
CA TYR A 315 14.20 -2.42 0.01
C TYR A 315 13.57 -1.12 0.51
N GLY A 316 14.32 -0.03 0.42
CA GLY A 316 13.89 1.26 0.93
C GLY A 316 14.01 1.41 2.44
N ARG A 317 13.77 2.64 2.93
CA ARG A 317 14.19 3.06 4.26
C ARG A 317 13.37 4.19 4.87
N ASN A 318 13.55 4.40 6.17
CA ASN A 318 12.94 5.51 6.92
C ASN A 318 11.41 5.49 6.89
N ASN A 319 10.79 4.30 6.84
CA ASN A 319 9.34 4.16 6.91
C ASN A 319 8.87 4.04 8.37
N ARG A 320 7.69 4.56 8.67
CA ARG A 320 7.14 4.64 10.03
C ARG A 320 5.71 4.14 10.04
N PHE A 321 5.46 3.08 10.80
CA PHE A 321 4.17 2.44 11.04
C PHE A 321 3.80 2.66 12.51
N ILE A 322 3.02 3.70 12.79
CA ILE A 322 2.86 4.25 14.15
C ILE A 322 1.39 4.36 14.56
N ASN A 323 1.06 3.90 15.77
CA ASN A 323 -0.28 4.04 16.36
C ASN A 323 -1.42 3.47 15.48
N ASN A 324 -1.18 2.43 14.68
CA ASN A 324 -2.26 1.78 13.92
C ASN A 324 -3.01 0.79 14.82
N ASP A 325 -4.34 0.71 14.66
CA ASP A 325 -5.20 -0.20 15.39
C ASP A 325 -5.66 -1.35 14.49
N LEU A 326 -5.04 -2.52 14.68
CA LEU A 326 -5.36 -3.77 14.02
C LEU A 326 -6.14 -4.71 14.97
N SER A 327 -6.66 -4.21 16.10
CA SER A 327 -7.26 -5.06 17.14
C SER A 327 -8.51 -5.82 16.70
N GLY A 328 -9.23 -5.30 15.69
CA GLY A 328 -10.36 -5.97 15.06
C GLY A 328 -9.97 -6.84 13.86
N LEU A 329 -8.67 -6.99 13.56
CA LEU A 329 -8.19 -7.80 12.45
C LEU A 329 -7.84 -9.22 12.90
N THR A 330 -8.27 -10.19 12.12
CA THR A 330 -7.83 -11.59 12.21
C THR A 330 -7.03 -11.93 10.96
N THR A 331 -5.81 -12.46 11.13
CA THR A 331 -4.98 -12.87 9.99
C THR A 331 -4.57 -14.32 10.01
N TYR A 332 -4.14 -14.82 8.86
CA TYR A 332 -3.55 -16.16 8.69
C TYR A 332 -2.02 -16.11 8.56
N GLY A 333 -1.46 -14.93 8.25
CA GLY A 333 -0.04 -14.60 8.30
C GLY A 333 0.27 -13.48 9.29
N PRO A 334 1.51 -12.93 9.27
CA PRO A 334 1.93 -11.85 10.14
C PRO A 334 1.12 -10.58 9.96
N GLN A 335 0.68 -9.96 11.06
CA GLN A 335 0.00 -8.67 11.00
C GLN A 335 0.98 -7.53 10.71
N LEU A 336 2.20 -7.58 11.26
CA LEU A 336 3.29 -6.71 10.86
C LEU A 336 4.33 -7.55 10.13
N TRP A 337 4.51 -7.30 8.84
CA TRP A 337 5.42 -8.08 8.02
C TRP A 337 6.45 -7.19 7.35
N LEU A 338 7.72 -7.52 7.57
CA LEU A 338 8.86 -6.80 7.04
C LEU A 338 9.69 -7.73 6.14
N HIS A 339 9.77 -7.43 4.84
CA HIS A 339 10.55 -8.19 3.86
C HIS A 339 11.98 -7.67 3.64
N GLY A 340 12.48 -6.84 4.57
CA GLY A 340 13.81 -6.21 4.53
C GLY A 340 13.71 -4.68 4.58
N GLY A 341 14.76 -3.96 4.20
CA GLY A 341 14.85 -2.49 4.25
C GLY A 341 15.51 -1.95 5.52
N ARG A 342 15.70 -0.63 5.57
CA ARG A 342 16.51 0.01 6.62
C ARG A 342 15.78 1.07 7.41
N ASN A 343 16.08 1.22 8.71
CA ASN A 343 15.54 2.29 9.54
C ASN A 343 13.99 2.38 9.48
N ASN A 344 13.31 1.23 9.42
CA ASN A 344 11.85 1.20 9.50
C ASN A 344 11.42 1.12 10.97
N HIS A 345 10.35 1.80 11.34
CA HIS A 345 9.87 1.88 12.72
C HIS A 345 8.43 1.38 12.82
N PHE A 346 8.20 0.34 13.60
CA PHE A 346 6.88 -0.18 13.96
C PHE A 346 6.63 0.10 15.44
N GLN A 347 5.82 1.11 15.74
CA GLN A 347 5.70 1.65 17.10
C GLN A 347 4.27 1.85 17.54
N ASN A 348 3.96 1.42 18.78
CA ASN A 348 2.66 1.62 19.41
C ASN A 348 1.46 1.09 18.58
N ASN A 349 1.67 0.08 17.73
CA ASN A 349 0.57 -0.53 17.00
C ASN A 349 -0.16 -1.51 17.93
N LYS A 350 -1.48 -1.58 17.80
CA LYS A 350 -2.32 -2.48 18.58
C LYS A 350 -2.73 -3.65 17.68
N LEU A 351 -2.28 -4.86 17.99
CA LEU A 351 -2.45 -6.01 17.09
C LEU A 351 -3.65 -6.88 17.47
N GLY A 352 -4.30 -7.47 16.46
CA GLY A 352 -5.47 -8.31 16.59
C GLY A 352 -5.11 -9.77 16.83
N SER A 353 -5.80 -10.69 16.15
CA SER A 353 -5.55 -12.13 16.30
C SER A 353 -4.91 -12.73 15.05
N VAL A 354 -4.16 -13.82 15.24
CA VAL A 354 -3.64 -14.64 14.15
C VAL A 354 -4.14 -16.06 14.36
N LEU A 355 -4.71 -16.64 13.32
CA LEU A 355 -5.21 -18.00 13.32
C LEU A 355 -4.32 -18.89 12.46
N PRO A 356 -4.14 -20.16 12.82
CA PRO A 356 -3.57 -21.15 11.90
C PRO A 356 -4.43 -21.25 10.63
N ILE A 357 -3.80 -21.37 9.46
CA ILE A 357 -4.52 -21.45 8.18
C ILE A 357 -5.33 -22.75 8.11
N PRO A 358 -6.66 -22.70 7.96
CA PRO A 358 -7.45 -23.91 7.74
C PRO A 358 -7.14 -24.48 6.34
N GLY A 359 -6.36 -25.56 6.26
CA GLY A 359 -6.25 -26.36 5.02
C GLY A 359 -5.11 -26.02 4.04
N GLY A 360 -4.10 -25.24 4.44
CA GLY A 360 -2.79 -25.24 3.77
C GLY A 360 -2.60 -24.35 2.52
N GLY A 361 -3.07 -23.10 2.55
CA GLY A 361 -2.99 -22.08 1.47
C GLY A 361 -1.63 -21.38 1.23
N PHE A 362 -1.57 -20.41 0.31
CA PHE A 362 -0.41 -20.00 -0.52
C PHE A 362 0.98 -19.73 0.11
N ALA A 363 1.12 -19.50 1.43
CA ALA A 363 2.41 -19.24 2.11
C ALA A 363 2.82 -20.38 3.07
N PRO A 364 3.55 -21.41 2.61
CA PRO A 364 3.74 -22.68 3.33
C PRO A 364 4.70 -22.58 4.52
N VAL A 365 5.47 -21.51 4.60
CA VAL A 365 6.39 -21.20 5.71
C VAL A 365 5.62 -20.77 6.96
N GLN A 366 4.49 -20.09 6.76
CA GLN A 366 3.74 -19.41 7.82
C GLN A 366 2.47 -20.15 8.22
N GLN A 367 2.06 -21.17 7.45
CA GLN A 367 0.98 -22.09 7.82
C GLN A 367 1.18 -22.75 9.19
N ASP A 368 2.43 -23.04 9.53
CA ASP A 368 2.82 -23.71 10.78
C ASP A 368 3.28 -22.70 11.87
N ALA A 369 3.45 -21.43 11.51
CA ALA A 369 3.99 -20.38 12.38
C ALA A 369 3.20 -19.07 12.19
N ALA A 370 1.90 -19.11 12.46
CA ALA A 370 1.11 -17.91 12.66
C ALA A 370 1.83 -17.04 13.72
N THR A 371 2.37 -15.89 13.35
CA THR A 371 3.04 -14.97 14.29
C THR A 371 2.43 -13.61 14.07
N LEU A 372 2.48 -12.71 15.05
CA LEU A 372 1.93 -11.36 14.88
C LEU A 372 2.91 -10.46 14.13
N VAL A 373 4.21 -10.67 14.35
CA VAL A 373 5.30 -9.95 13.70
C VAL A 373 6.26 -10.93 13.08
N SER A 374 6.65 -10.68 11.83
CA SER A 374 7.70 -11.43 11.15
C SER A 374 8.63 -10.51 10.38
N THR A 375 9.93 -10.74 10.52
CA THR A 375 10.94 -10.12 9.65
C THR A 375 11.63 -11.19 8.83
N VAL A 376 11.75 -10.99 7.53
CA VAL A 376 12.47 -11.85 6.59
C VAL A 376 13.21 -10.99 5.58
N ASN A 377 14.40 -11.37 5.14
CA ASN A 377 14.95 -10.79 3.92
C ASN A 377 14.40 -11.59 2.75
N TRP A 378 13.49 -11.01 1.99
CA TRP A 378 12.93 -11.68 0.82
C TRP A 378 13.55 -11.12 -0.44
N HIS A 379 14.33 -11.95 -1.13
CA HIS A 379 14.81 -11.66 -2.47
C HIS A 379 13.98 -12.44 -3.48
N LEU A 380 13.15 -11.74 -4.23
CA LEU A 380 12.48 -12.36 -5.37
C LEU A 380 13.55 -12.58 -6.45
N ASN A 381 13.71 -13.81 -6.93
CA ASN A 381 14.53 -14.08 -8.12
C ASN A 381 13.78 -13.55 -9.35
N ASP A 382 13.81 -12.24 -9.50
CA ASP A 382 13.13 -11.46 -10.53
C ASP A 382 13.88 -11.47 -11.88
N GLY A 383 15.08 -12.05 -11.92
CA GLY A 383 15.98 -11.98 -13.07
C GLY A 383 16.53 -10.59 -13.36
N LEU A 384 16.24 -9.60 -12.50
CA LEU A 384 16.61 -8.19 -12.65
C LEU A 384 17.97 -7.87 -11.99
N ASN A 385 18.69 -8.87 -11.48
CA ASN A 385 19.93 -8.71 -10.71
C ASN A 385 19.78 -7.68 -9.56
N THR A 386 18.61 -7.64 -8.92
CA THR A 386 18.41 -6.79 -7.75
C THR A 386 19.41 -7.20 -6.65
N PRO A 387 20.05 -6.25 -5.94
CA PRO A 387 20.90 -6.56 -4.79
C PRO A 387 20.13 -7.28 -3.70
N ASP A 388 20.82 -7.95 -2.79
CA ASP A 388 20.17 -8.51 -1.61
C ASP A 388 19.51 -7.39 -0.77
N PRO A 389 18.25 -7.55 -0.32
CA PRO A 389 17.67 -6.62 0.65
C PRO A 389 18.48 -6.68 1.94
N LEU A 390 18.74 -5.52 2.53
CA LEU A 390 19.36 -5.44 3.85
C LEU A 390 18.28 -5.15 4.88
N ASN A 391 18.27 -5.86 6.00
CA ASN A 391 17.39 -5.59 7.15
C ASN A 391 18.23 -4.95 8.27
N GLU A 392 18.40 -3.63 8.21
CA GLU A 392 19.32 -2.90 9.09
C GLU A 392 18.62 -1.77 9.84
N GLY A 393 18.80 -1.70 11.16
CA GLY A 393 18.31 -0.59 11.96
C GLY A 393 16.79 -0.51 12.05
N ASN A 394 16.06 -1.61 11.89
CA ASN A 394 14.59 -1.58 12.02
C ASN A 394 14.18 -1.71 13.48
N HIS A 395 13.20 -0.93 13.90
CA HIS A 395 12.78 -0.80 15.28
C HIS A 395 11.36 -1.29 15.48
N PHE A 396 11.19 -2.23 16.41
CA PHE A 396 9.89 -2.68 16.92
C PHE A 396 9.80 -2.26 18.38
N SER A 397 8.86 -1.38 18.73
CA SER A 397 8.79 -0.85 20.09
C SER A 397 7.39 -0.51 20.55
N ASN A 398 7.06 -0.94 21.77
CA ASN A 398 5.80 -0.67 22.46
C ASN A 398 4.54 -1.08 21.66
N ASN A 399 4.63 -2.06 20.77
CA ASN A 399 3.46 -2.66 20.16
C ASN A 399 2.67 -3.45 21.22
N ASP A 400 1.35 -3.47 21.09
CA ASP A 400 0.43 -4.10 22.03
C ASP A 400 -0.05 -5.45 21.50
N TYR A 401 0.45 -6.52 22.12
CA TYR A 401 0.08 -7.90 21.85
C TYR A 401 -0.92 -8.46 22.87
N GLY A 402 -1.38 -7.66 23.84
CA GLY A 402 -2.04 -8.16 25.05
C GLY A 402 -3.37 -8.87 24.81
N GLN A 403 -4.04 -8.61 23.69
CA GLN A 403 -5.37 -9.13 23.36
C GLN A 403 -5.35 -10.28 22.33
N THR A 404 -4.17 -10.69 21.88
CA THR A 404 -4.05 -11.61 20.72
C THR A 404 -4.30 -13.06 21.10
N GLY A 405 -4.12 -13.41 22.38
CA GLY A 405 -4.30 -14.76 22.90
C GLY A 405 -3.18 -15.74 22.53
N VAL A 406 -2.09 -15.30 21.91
CA VAL A 406 -0.95 -16.19 21.58
C VAL A 406 -0.28 -16.72 22.86
N SER A 407 -0.08 -18.03 22.94
CA SER A 407 0.41 -18.69 24.16
C SER A 407 1.93 -18.67 24.33
N GLY A 408 2.68 -18.19 23.32
CA GLY A 408 4.14 -18.22 23.30
C GLY A 408 4.70 -19.43 22.57
N TRP A 409 6.00 -19.44 22.32
CA TRP A 409 6.70 -20.51 21.60
C TRP A 409 6.81 -21.79 22.45
N SER A 410 6.36 -22.94 21.93
CA SER A 410 6.47 -24.23 22.62
C SER A 410 6.59 -25.40 21.65
N GLU A 411 7.61 -26.25 21.84
CA GLU A 411 7.78 -27.46 21.03
C GLU A 411 6.72 -28.53 21.35
N ASP A 412 6.39 -28.71 22.63
CA ASP A 412 5.48 -29.75 23.10
C ASP A 412 4.05 -29.58 22.55
N THR A 413 3.65 -28.32 22.38
CA THR A 413 2.30 -27.96 21.94
C THR A 413 2.25 -27.44 20.50
N GLY A 414 3.43 -27.21 19.88
CA GLY A 414 3.55 -26.55 18.58
C GLY A 414 3.05 -25.11 18.59
N SER A 415 3.01 -24.47 19.76
CA SER A 415 2.47 -23.12 19.90
C SER A 415 3.46 -22.05 19.43
N ILE A 416 2.88 -20.92 19.04
CA ILE A 416 3.50 -19.78 18.39
C ILE A 416 3.59 -18.60 19.36
N GLY A 417 4.63 -17.77 19.18
CA GLY A 417 4.77 -16.50 19.88
C GLY A 417 4.39 -15.30 19.04
N ALA A 418 4.54 -14.12 19.62
CA ALA A 418 4.16 -12.86 19.01
C ALA A 418 5.15 -12.33 17.97
N VAL A 419 6.46 -12.57 18.15
CA VAL A 419 7.51 -11.98 17.31
C VAL A 419 8.48 -13.05 16.83
N LEU A 420 8.69 -13.07 15.51
CA LEU A 420 9.62 -13.96 14.83
C LEU A 420 10.63 -13.13 14.01
N LEU A 421 11.91 -13.27 14.33
CA LEU A 421 13.00 -12.62 13.61
C LEU A 421 13.81 -13.69 12.85
N LEU A 422 13.87 -13.58 11.53
CA LEU A 422 14.49 -14.58 10.65
C LEU A 422 15.77 -14.05 9.98
N ASP A 423 16.95 -14.39 10.51
CA ASP A 423 18.25 -13.98 9.94
C ASP A 423 18.64 -14.88 8.76
N PHE A 424 17.76 -14.95 7.75
CA PHE A 424 18.05 -15.56 6.48
C PHE A 424 17.48 -14.73 5.34
N ILE A 425 18.10 -14.89 4.17
CA ILE A 425 17.57 -14.42 2.89
C ILE A 425 16.90 -15.60 2.18
N GLN A 426 15.64 -15.41 1.77
CA GLN A 426 14.98 -16.35 0.88
C GLN A 426 15.40 -16.05 -0.55
N ARG A 427 16.04 -17.01 -1.21
CA ARG A 427 16.47 -16.99 -2.61
C ARG A 427 15.70 -18.02 -3.41
N PHE A 428 15.88 -18.02 -4.73
CA PHE A 428 15.40 -19.10 -5.59
C PHE A 428 16.54 -19.67 -6.43
N ASP A 429 16.59 -20.98 -6.57
CA ASP A 429 17.55 -21.66 -7.45
C ASP A 429 17.19 -21.49 -8.94
N SER A 430 18.00 -22.07 -9.83
CA SER A 430 17.80 -21.98 -11.28
C SER A 430 16.48 -22.61 -11.77
N ASP A 431 15.89 -23.48 -10.97
CA ASP A 431 14.62 -24.14 -11.27
C ASP A 431 13.43 -23.37 -10.65
N GLY A 432 13.69 -22.21 -10.03
CA GLY A 432 12.69 -21.39 -9.35
C GLY A 432 12.25 -21.97 -8.01
N PHE A 433 13.05 -22.86 -7.38
CA PHE A 433 12.74 -23.36 -6.05
C PHE A 433 13.32 -22.45 -4.98
N PRO A 434 12.51 -22.04 -3.98
CA PRO A 434 13.02 -21.22 -2.91
C PRO A 434 13.97 -22.00 -2.01
N PHE A 435 15.05 -21.36 -1.58
CA PHE A 435 15.98 -21.85 -0.57
C PHE A 435 16.45 -20.70 0.31
N GLU A 436 17.07 -21.02 1.45
CA GLU A 436 17.43 -20.05 2.47
C GLU A 436 18.94 -20.01 2.65
N GLU A 437 19.48 -18.80 2.76
CA GLU A 437 20.87 -18.58 3.14
C GLU A 437 20.93 -17.72 4.41
N PRO A 438 21.78 -18.05 5.39
CA PRO A 438 21.96 -17.20 6.56
C PRO A 438 22.31 -15.77 6.16
N PHE A 439 21.62 -14.79 6.73
CA PHE A 439 21.78 -13.39 6.40
C PHE A 439 21.57 -12.53 7.64
N ALA A 440 22.63 -11.87 8.10
CA ALA A 440 22.59 -11.08 9.32
C ALA A 440 21.56 -9.93 9.22
N MET A 441 20.89 -9.66 10.33
CA MET A 441 19.96 -8.55 10.48
C MET A 441 20.31 -7.74 11.72
N GLU A 442 20.04 -6.45 11.67
CA GLU A 442 20.29 -5.54 12.79
C GLU A 442 18.96 -4.91 13.24
N ASN A 443 18.00 -5.74 13.66
CA ASN A 443 16.73 -5.24 14.19
C ASN A 443 16.85 -4.93 15.70
N PHE A 444 16.12 -3.91 16.15
CA PHE A 444 16.00 -3.50 17.53
C PHE A 444 14.58 -3.78 18.04
N VAL A 445 14.45 -4.62 19.06
CA VAL A 445 13.15 -5.01 19.64
C VAL A 445 13.06 -4.52 21.08
N SER A 446 12.07 -3.68 21.36
CA SER A 446 11.78 -3.13 22.70
C SER A 446 10.29 -3.23 23.01
N GLU A 447 9.80 -4.46 23.05
CA GLU A 447 8.40 -4.78 23.32
C GLU A 447 8.14 -4.97 24.81
N LYS A 448 6.94 -4.57 25.27
CA LYS A 448 6.61 -4.53 26.71
C LYS A 448 5.25 -5.12 27.06
N LYS A 449 4.33 -5.26 26.11
CA LYS A 449 2.95 -5.64 26.39
C LYS A 449 2.57 -6.91 25.65
N PHE A 450 2.73 -8.04 26.35
CA PHE A 450 2.42 -9.38 25.86
C PHE A 450 1.10 -9.91 26.45
N PRO A 451 0.55 -11.00 25.88
CA PRO A 451 -0.59 -11.70 26.48
C PRO A 451 -0.36 -12.05 27.95
N ALA A 452 -1.44 -12.01 28.73
CA ALA A 452 -1.38 -12.27 30.17
C ALA A 452 -0.74 -13.64 30.47
N GLY A 453 0.24 -13.65 31.38
CA GLY A 453 0.94 -14.87 31.79
C GLY A 453 2.11 -15.29 30.91
N THR A 454 2.46 -14.47 29.91
CA THR A 454 3.66 -14.67 29.06
C THR A 454 4.57 -13.46 29.14
N ASP A 455 5.85 -13.64 28.82
CA ASP A 455 6.85 -12.57 28.80
C ASP A 455 7.67 -12.54 27.51
N LEU A 456 8.72 -11.71 27.51
CA LEU A 456 9.64 -11.58 26.38
C LEU A 456 10.27 -12.92 25.96
N CYS A 457 10.65 -13.75 26.93
CA CYS A 457 11.31 -15.04 26.68
C CYS A 457 10.34 -16.08 26.09
N ASP A 458 9.03 -15.91 26.32
CA ASP A 458 7.99 -16.76 25.75
C ASP A 458 7.57 -16.31 24.34
N GLN A 459 7.64 -15.00 24.07
CA GLN A 459 6.95 -14.39 22.93
C GLN A 459 7.86 -13.99 21.77
N VAL A 460 9.16 -13.82 22.00
CA VAL A 460 10.11 -13.41 20.96
C VAL A 460 11.02 -14.57 20.60
N LEU A 461 11.17 -14.83 19.29
CA LEU A 461 12.11 -15.79 18.76
C LEU A 461 13.05 -15.13 17.76
N ASP A 462 14.35 -15.25 18.02
CA ASP A 462 15.44 -14.75 17.18
C ASP A 462 16.22 -15.90 16.56
N ILE A 463 16.16 -16.01 15.23
CA ILE A 463 16.79 -17.09 14.46
C ILE A 463 17.99 -16.52 13.74
N GLY A 464 19.14 -16.60 14.39
CA GLY A 464 20.45 -16.20 13.86
C GLY A 464 21.26 -15.34 14.82
N GLY A 465 20.59 -14.67 15.76
CA GLY A 465 21.21 -14.07 16.93
C GLY A 465 21.95 -12.76 16.65
N THR A 466 21.66 -12.11 15.52
CA THR A 466 22.24 -10.80 15.18
C THR A 466 21.38 -9.61 15.64
N ASN A 467 20.15 -9.87 16.11
CA ASN A 467 19.21 -8.85 16.53
C ASN A 467 19.46 -8.33 17.96
N HIS A 468 19.09 -7.07 18.20
CA HIS A 468 19.20 -6.38 19.48
C HIS A 468 17.86 -6.37 20.22
N ILE A 469 17.66 -7.34 21.12
CA ILE A 469 16.42 -7.47 21.89
C ILE A 469 16.62 -6.93 23.32
N ALA A 470 15.86 -5.91 23.69
CA ALA A 470 15.93 -5.28 25.01
C ALA A 470 15.44 -6.26 26.09
N GLY A 471 16.31 -6.59 27.06
CA GLY A 471 16.01 -7.55 28.15
C GLY A 471 16.41 -8.99 27.86
N TRP A 472 16.95 -9.28 26.67
CA TRP A 472 17.19 -10.65 26.18
C TRP A 472 18.26 -11.47 26.90
N LYS A 473 19.19 -10.83 27.62
CA LYS A 473 20.23 -11.54 28.40
C LYS A 473 19.66 -12.55 29.40
N ALA A 474 18.40 -12.41 29.79
CA ALA A 474 17.70 -13.36 30.66
C ALA A 474 17.13 -14.59 29.92
N CYS A 475 17.04 -14.56 28.58
CA CYS A 475 16.35 -15.55 27.75
C CYS A 475 17.29 -16.46 26.91
N GLU A 476 18.62 -16.26 26.98
CA GLU A 476 19.62 -16.92 26.12
C GLU A 476 19.61 -18.47 26.15
N SER A 477 18.99 -19.11 27.15
CA SER A 477 18.86 -20.57 27.22
C SER A 477 17.75 -21.16 26.32
N HIS A 478 16.77 -20.37 25.88
CA HIS A 478 15.62 -20.84 25.09
C HIS A 478 15.85 -20.84 23.56
N THR A 479 16.80 -20.05 23.07
CA THR A 479 17.06 -19.86 21.63
C THR A 479 17.53 -21.10 20.89
N LYS A 480 18.33 -21.95 21.53
CA LYS A 480 18.95 -23.10 20.86
C LYS A 480 17.92 -24.13 20.37
N MET A 481 16.84 -24.31 21.12
CA MET A 481 15.79 -25.29 20.84
C MET A 481 14.86 -24.77 19.73
N ALA A 482 14.38 -23.54 19.87
CA ALA A 482 13.52 -22.90 18.89
C ALA A 482 14.21 -22.66 17.53
N TYR A 483 15.53 -22.45 17.51
CA TYR A 483 16.33 -22.44 16.28
C TYR A 483 16.28 -23.77 15.53
N GLU A 484 16.32 -24.91 16.23
CA GLU A 484 16.22 -26.23 15.60
C GLU A 484 14.81 -26.48 15.04
N MET A 485 13.75 -26.07 15.76
CA MET A 485 12.36 -26.18 15.31
C MET A 485 12.10 -25.36 14.05
N ALA A 486 12.51 -24.09 14.04
CA ALA A 486 12.36 -23.25 12.88
C ALA A 486 13.29 -23.73 11.76
N SER A 487 14.59 -23.95 12.00
CA SER A 487 15.49 -24.49 10.98
C SER A 487 14.97 -25.79 10.33
N LYS A 488 14.30 -26.66 11.08
CA LYS A 488 13.67 -27.88 10.54
C LYS A 488 12.39 -27.58 9.74
N SER A 489 11.52 -26.71 10.23
CA SER A 489 10.28 -26.30 9.54
C SER A 489 10.59 -25.60 8.20
N TYR A 490 11.66 -24.80 8.20
CA TYR A 490 12.18 -24.01 7.09
C TYR A 490 13.07 -24.83 6.12
N LYS A 491 13.93 -25.76 6.59
CA LYS A 491 14.60 -26.74 5.69
C LYS A 491 13.61 -27.61 4.92
N ASN A 492 12.52 -28.02 5.57
CA ASN A 492 11.45 -28.77 4.93
C ASN A 492 10.57 -27.89 4.02
N PHE A 493 10.65 -26.56 4.11
CA PHE A 493 9.88 -25.65 3.27
C PHE A 493 10.32 -25.70 1.80
N GLY A 494 11.63 -25.59 1.52
CA GLY A 494 12.15 -25.69 0.14
C GLY A 494 11.76 -27.01 -0.53
N GLN A 495 11.83 -28.12 0.22
CA GLN A 495 11.42 -29.44 -0.26
C GLN A 495 9.89 -29.56 -0.43
N ARG A 496 9.08 -29.09 0.52
CA ARG A 496 7.60 -29.09 0.43
C ARG A 496 7.10 -28.24 -0.74
N HIS A 497 7.73 -27.09 -1.00
CA HIS A 497 7.38 -26.23 -2.13
C HIS A 497 7.74 -26.87 -3.47
N LYS A 498 8.90 -27.53 -3.55
CA LYS A 498 9.32 -28.33 -4.72
C LYS A 498 8.32 -29.43 -5.04
N ASP A 499 7.89 -30.18 -4.04
CA ASP A 499 6.93 -31.27 -4.22
C ASP A 499 5.54 -30.79 -4.64
N ARG A 500 5.07 -29.65 -4.11
CA ARG A 500 3.77 -29.07 -4.49
C ARG A 500 3.79 -28.42 -5.87
N ASN A 501 4.85 -27.68 -6.23
CA ASN A 501 4.99 -27.14 -7.58
C ASN A 501 5.07 -28.26 -8.62
N ARG A 502 5.85 -29.32 -8.33
CA ARG A 502 5.89 -30.51 -9.19
C ARG A 502 4.49 -31.10 -9.40
N LYS A 503 3.73 -31.34 -8.31
CA LYS A 503 2.34 -31.83 -8.40
C LYS A 503 1.41 -30.89 -9.17
N ARG A 504 1.56 -29.57 -9.01
CA ARG A 504 0.77 -28.57 -9.74
C ARG A 504 1.07 -28.61 -11.23
N MET A 505 2.35 -28.70 -11.61
CA MET A 505 2.76 -28.82 -13.01
C MET A 505 2.24 -30.13 -13.62
N GLU A 506 2.34 -31.25 -12.90
CA GLU A 506 1.77 -32.55 -13.31
C GLU A 506 0.25 -32.47 -13.53
N ILE A 507 -0.48 -31.71 -12.71
CA ILE A 507 -1.93 -31.50 -12.86
C ILE A 507 -2.22 -30.60 -14.08
N LEU A 508 -1.50 -29.50 -14.24
CA LEU A 508 -1.67 -28.57 -15.36
C LEU A 508 -1.34 -29.24 -16.71
N GLU A 509 -0.35 -30.13 -16.74
CA GLU A 509 0.02 -30.91 -17.91
C GLU A 509 -1.10 -31.89 -18.28
N LYS A 510 -1.71 -32.56 -17.30
CA LYS A 510 -2.92 -33.40 -17.50
C LYS A 510 -4.16 -32.65 -17.97
N PHE A 511 -4.24 -31.33 -17.73
CA PHE A 511 -5.32 -30.49 -18.28
C PHE A 511 -5.03 -29.98 -19.69
N ARG A 512 -3.77 -30.08 -20.15
CA ARG A 512 -3.34 -29.69 -21.50
C ARG A 512 -3.39 -30.85 -22.49
N GLU A 513 -3.26 -32.09 -22.01
CA GLU A 513 -3.59 -33.34 -22.73
C GLU A 513 -5.12 -33.54 -22.80
#